data_AF-A0A0H5R2Z9-F1
#
_entry.id   AF-A0A0H5R2Z9-F1
#
_cell.length_a   1.000
_cell.length_b   1.000
_cell.length_c   1.000
_cell.angle_alpha   90.00
_cell.angle_beta   90.00
_cell.angle_gamma   90.00
#
_symmetry.space_group_name_H-M   'P 1'
#
loop_
_entity.id
_entity.type
_entity.pdbx_description
1 polymer ?
#
loop_
_entity_poly.entity_id
_entity_poly.type
_entity_poly.pdbx_seq_one_letter_code
_entity_poly.pdbx_strand_id
1 'polypeptide(L)'
;LSALVAVHFFTMRYSTLFASLSCPLLALAAPMKYPRAASANDITVLKFANVLEQLETEFYKQALAKFKEPDFTAAGFVSASVPVEQFNSIAANEATHTSTLASVLRSLGQEPVSGCKFDFTA
;
A
#
# COMPACT_ATOMS: atom_id res chain seq x y z
N LEU A 1 -37.76 -83.24 -3.58
CA LEU A 1 -37.73 -82.18 -4.60
C LEU A 1 -36.80 -81.08 -4.06
N SER A 2 -35.62 -80.90 -4.67
CA SER A 2 -34.67 -79.77 -4.59
C SER A 2 -34.22 -79.21 -3.22
N ALA A 3 -32.95 -78.92 -2.93
CA ALA A 3 -31.70 -78.99 -3.67
C ALA A 3 -30.50 -78.88 -2.69
N LEU A 4 -29.38 -79.48 -3.10
CA LEU A 4 -27.98 -79.22 -2.72
C LEU A 4 -27.68 -77.70 -2.60
N VAL A 5 -26.66 -77.23 -1.87
CA VAL A 5 -25.25 -77.21 -2.33
C VAL A 5 -24.30 -76.92 -1.13
N ALA A 6 -23.19 -77.68 -1.12
CA ALA A 6 -22.03 -77.57 -0.24
C ALA A 6 -21.36 -76.18 -0.33
N VAL A 7 -20.38 -75.82 0.50
CA VAL A 7 -18.97 -76.15 0.19
C VAL A 7 -18.12 -75.61 1.35
N HIS A 8 -17.35 -76.52 1.96
CA HIS A 8 -16.13 -76.18 2.68
C HIS A 8 -15.08 -75.68 1.67
N PHE A 9 -14.63 -74.44 1.79
CA PHE A 9 -13.34 -74.00 1.26
C PHE A 9 -12.57 -73.31 2.38
N PHE A 10 -11.61 -74.04 2.93
CA PHE A 10 -10.59 -73.50 3.81
C PHE A 10 -9.28 -73.52 3.02
N THR A 11 -8.89 -72.39 2.41
CA THR A 11 -7.51 -72.22 1.94
C THR A 11 -7.11 -70.76 1.73
N MET A 12 -5.83 -70.53 2.05
CA MET A 12 -4.94 -69.42 1.66
C MET A 12 -4.89 -68.20 2.59
N ARG A 13 -4.07 -68.33 3.65
CA ARG A 13 -3.43 -67.20 4.35
C ARG A 13 -2.03 -67.03 3.75
N TYR A 14 -1.83 -66.04 2.87
CA TYR A 14 -0.53 -65.70 2.31
C TYR A 14 0.02 -64.40 2.91
N SER A 15 1.25 -64.52 3.41
CA SER A 15 2.08 -63.52 4.06
C SER A 15 2.39 -62.30 3.20
N THR A 16 2.30 -61.14 3.86
CA THR A 16 3.09 -59.90 3.74
C THR A 16 3.95 -59.69 2.49
N LEU A 17 3.56 -58.71 1.69
CA LEU A 17 4.49 -57.84 0.95
C LEU A 17 4.15 -56.39 1.30
N PHE A 18 5.02 -55.76 2.10
CA PHE A 18 5.00 -54.32 2.34
C PHE A 18 5.45 -53.61 1.06
N ALA A 19 4.52 -53.05 0.30
CA ALA A 19 4.82 -52.08 -0.73
C ALA A 19 5.02 -50.71 -0.06
N SER A 20 6.26 -50.27 0.05
CA SER A 20 6.62 -48.93 0.52
C SER A 20 6.03 -47.86 -0.42
N LEU A 21 4.96 -47.19 0.00
CA LEU A 21 4.55 -45.91 -0.59
C LEU A 21 5.57 -44.84 -0.18
N SER A 22 6.60 -44.62 -0.99
CA SER A 22 7.39 -43.40 -0.92
C SER A 22 6.54 -42.26 -1.48
N CYS A 23 5.89 -41.50 -0.61
CA CYS A 23 5.20 -40.26 -0.98
C CYS A 23 6.26 -39.16 -1.17
N PRO A 24 6.50 -38.64 -2.38
CA PRO A 24 7.29 -37.43 -2.52
C PRO A 24 6.50 -36.28 -1.90
N LEU A 25 6.94 -35.82 -0.73
CA LEU A 25 6.49 -34.57 -0.13
C LEU A 25 6.88 -33.41 -1.06
N LEU A 26 6.00 -33.07 -1.99
CA LEU A 26 6.05 -31.79 -2.69
C LEU A 26 5.82 -30.70 -1.65
N ALA A 27 6.91 -30.07 -1.18
CA ALA A 27 6.84 -28.87 -0.36
C ALA A 27 6.30 -27.72 -1.23
N LEU A 28 4.98 -27.54 -1.23
CA LEU A 28 4.32 -26.43 -1.89
C LEU A 28 4.56 -25.16 -1.06
N ALA A 29 5.66 -24.47 -1.32
CA ALA A 29 5.90 -23.12 -0.82
C ALA A 29 5.02 -22.12 -1.61
N ALA A 30 3.70 -22.21 -1.44
CA ALA A 30 2.81 -21.19 -1.95
C ALA A 30 3.06 -19.89 -1.15
N PRO A 31 3.24 -18.73 -1.80
CA PRO A 31 3.39 -17.47 -1.08
C PRO A 31 2.10 -17.22 -0.28
N MET A 32 2.21 -17.30 1.05
CA MET A 32 1.13 -16.82 1.90
C MET A 32 1.08 -15.31 1.77
N LYS A 33 0.01 -14.80 1.15
CA LYS A 33 -0.36 -13.39 1.27
C LYS A 33 -0.74 -13.15 2.73
N TYR A 34 0.22 -12.78 3.55
CA TYR A 34 -0.06 -12.26 4.88
C TYR A 34 -0.25 -10.76 4.72
N PRO A 35 -1.49 -10.24 4.65
CA PRO A 35 -1.68 -8.80 4.63
C PRO A 35 -1.11 -8.27 5.94
N ARG A 36 0.02 -7.57 5.87
CA ARG A 36 0.51 -6.82 7.01
C ARG A 36 -0.45 -5.65 7.16
N ALA A 37 -1.40 -5.77 8.09
CA ALA A 37 -2.25 -4.66 8.46
C ALA A 37 -1.34 -3.53 8.96
N ALA A 38 -1.60 -2.30 8.50
CA ALA A 38 -0.93 -1.13 9.03
C ALA A 38 -1.22 -1.04 10.53
N SER A 39 -0.18 -0.84 11.34
CA SER A 39 -0.37 -0.66 12.77
C SER A 39 -1.03 0.69 13.05
N ALA A 40 -1.58 0.86 14.26
CA ALA A 40 -2.14 2.17 14.67
C ALA A 40 -1.10 3.30 14.60
N ASN A 41 0.18 2.98 14.83
CA ASN A 41 1.28 3.93 14.69
C ASN A 41 1.51 4.32 13.22
N ASP A 42 1.49 3.35 12.30
CA ASP A 42 1.63 3.63 10.87
C ASP A 42 0.50 4.54 10.37
N ILE A 43 -0.74 4.28 10.80
CA ILE A 43 -1.88 5.14 10.48
C ILE A 43 -1.69 6.55 11.04
N THR A 44 -1.21 6.68 12.28
CA THR A 44 -0.93 7.99 12.89
C THR A 44 0.10 8.77 12.07
N VAL A 45 1.19 8.13 11.67
CA VAL A 45 2.24 8.75 10.84
C VAL A 45 1.69 9.14 9.46
N LEU A 46 0.89 8.29 8.82
CA LEU A 46 0.27 8.60 7.53
C LEU A 46 -0.69 9.78 7.60
N LYS A 47 -1.48 9.89 8.68
CA LYS A 47 -2.37 11.03 8.90
C LYS A 47 -1.59 12.31 9.16
N PHE A 48 -0.51 12.23 9.94
CA PHE A 48 0.38 13.37 10.16
C PHE A 48 1.00 13.86 8.86
N ALA A 49 1.59 12.95 8.06
CA ALA A 49 2.11 13.27 6.74
C ALA A 49 1.03 13.88 5.84
N ASN A 50 -0.19 13.32 5.82
CA ASN A 50 -1.28 13.87 5.02
C ASN A 50 -1.65 15.32 5.40
N VAL A 51 -1.46 15.74 6.66
CA VAL A 51 -1.63 17.14 7.06
C VAL A 51 -0.46 18.01 6.63
N LEU A 52 0.77 17.51 6.72
CA LEU A 52 1.95 18.23 6.23
C LEU A 52 1.87 18.50 4.73
N GLU A 53 1.52 17.49 3.93
CA GLU A 53 1.38 17.67 2.47
C GLU A 53 0.25 18.66 2.13
N GLN A 54 -0.84 18.68 2.89
CA GLN A 54 -1.90 19.68 2.74
C GLN A 54 -1.42 21.09 3.08
N LEU A 55 -0.59 21.24 4.12
CA LEU A 55 0.02 22.50 4.50
C LEU A 55 0.92 23.01 3.37
N GLU A 56 1.81 22.16 2.86
CA GLU A 56 2.76 22.54 1.82
C GLU A 56 2.06 22.83 0.48
N THR A 57 1.06 22.03 0.11
CA THR A 57 0.23 22.30 -1.08
C THR A 57 -0.41 23.69 -1.01
N GLU A 58 -1.00 24.05 0.12
CA GLU A 58 -1.63 25.36 0.28
C GLU A 58 -0.58 26.47 0.40
N PHE A 59 0.56 26.21 1.04
CA PHE A 59 1.69 27.14 1.13
C PHE A 59 2.20 27.54 -0.25
N TYR A 60 2.56 26.58 -1.11
CA TYR A 60 3.09 26.88 -2.44
C TYR A 60 2.04 27.49 -3.36
N LYS A 61 0.78 27.08 -3.23
CA LYS A 61 -0.34 27.71 -3.96
C LYS A 61 -0.47 29.19 -3.59
N GLN A 62 -0.44 29.54 -2.30
CA GLN A 62 -0.50 30.93 -1.87
C GLN A 62 0.77 31.70 -2.23
N ALA A 63 1.95 31.08 -2.13
CA ALA A 63 3.21 31.69 -2.52
C ALA A 63 3.24 32.07 -4.01
N LEU A 64 2.83 31.16 -4.90
CA LEU A 64 2.73 31.43 -6.35
C LEU A 64 1.66 32.47 -6.69
N ALA A 65 0.61 32.58 -5.87
CA ALA A 65 -0.39 33.64 -6.00
C ALA A 65 0.18 35.01 -5.58
N LYS A 66 0.98 35.06 -4.51
CA LYS A 66 1.53 36.27 -3.89
C LYS A 66 2.75 36.82 -4.63
N PHE A 67 3.76 36.00 -4.86
CA PHE A 67 5.04 36.42 -5.44
C PHE A 67 5.03 36.31 -6.96
N LYS A 68 5.62 37.30 -7.63
CA LYS A 68 5.74 37.42 -9.08
C LYS A 68 7.19 37.58 -9.48
N GLU A 69 7.48 37.48 -10.78
CA GLU A 69 8.83 37.59 -11.32
C GLU A 69 9.64 38.79 -10.78
N PRO A 70 9.08 40.01 -10.63
CA PRO A 70 9.81 41.14 -10.07
C PRO A 70 10.30 40.90 -8.63
N ASP A 71 9.56 40.16 -7.81
CA ASP A 71 9.97 39.84 -6.43
C ASP A 71 11.23 38.96 -6.43
N PHE A 72 11.31 38.01 -7.38
CA PHE A 72 12.48 37.15 -7.53
C PHE A 72 13.69 37.91 -8.05
N THR A 73 13.50 38.80 -9.03
CA THR A 73 14.60 39.66 -9.49
C THR A 73 15.07 40.59 -8.37
N ALA A 74 14.14 41.17 -7.59
CA ALA A 74 14.47 42.00 -6.43
C ALA A 74 15.20 41.22 -5.33
N ALA A 75 14.92 39.92 -5.19
CA ALA A 75 15.64 39.01 -4.30
C ALA A 75 17.03 38.59 -4.81
N GLY A 76 17.46 39.06 -5.98
CA GLY A 76 18.79 38.83 -6.53
C GLY A 76 18.92 37.63 -7.47
N PHE A 77 17.80 37.02 -7.89
CA PHE A 77 17.84 35.98 -8.92
C PHE A 77 18.14 36.58 -10.30
N VAL A 78 19.16 36.06 -10.98
CA VAL A 78 19.55 36.47 -12.34
C VAL A 78 18.44 36.20 -13.36
N SER A 79 17.71 35.10 -13.18
CA SER A 79 16.48 34.80 -13.92
C SER A 79 15.37 34.44 -12.95
N ALA A 80 14.25 35.16 -13.03
CA ALA A 80 13.05 34.85 -12.26
C ALA A 80 12.39 33.53 -12.70
N SER A 81 12.67 33.05 -13.92
CA SER A 81 12.10 31.79 -14.42
C SER A 81 12.53 30.59 -13.59
N VAL A 82 13.78 30.56 -13.08
CA VAL A 82 14.33 29.44 -12.30
C VAL A 82 13.52 29.18 -11.01
N PRO A 83 13.34 30.15 -10.10
CA PRO A 83 12.52 29.93 -8.91
C PRO A 83 11.04 29.71 -9.24
N VAL A 84 10.51 30.37 -10.27
CA VAL A 84 9.11 30.18 -10.70
C VAL A 84 8.87 28.74 -11.17
N GLU A 85 9.72 28.21 -12.05
CA GLU A 85 9.62 26.82 -12.52
C GLU A 85 9.76 25.83 -11.35
N GLN A 86 10.72 26.07 -10.45
CA GLN A 86 10.94 25.21 -9.29
C GLN A 86 9.73 25.20 -8.35
N PHE A 87 9.16 26.35 -8.02
CA PHE A 87 7.97 26.41 -7.17
C PHE A 87 6.73 25.79 -7.83
N ASN A 88 6.57 25.92 -9.15
CA ASN A 88 5.52 25.20 -9.87
C ASN A 88 5.72 23.68 -9.80
N SER A 89 6.95 23.20 -9.96
CA SER A 89 7.26 21.76 -9.84
C SER A 89 6.99 21.25 -8.42
N ILE A 90 7.39 22.00 -7.39
CA ILE A 90 7.17 21.60 -6.00
C ILE A 90 5.66 21.60 -5.71
N ALA A 91 4.92 22.63 -6.09
CA ALA A 91 3.47 22.68 -5.93
C ALA A 91 2.75 21.47 -6.54
N ALA A 92 3.20 21.02 -7.72
CA ALA A 92 2.66 19.83 -8.38
C ALA A 92 3.00 18.53 -7.62
N ASN A 93 4.21 18.43 -7.07
CA ASN A 93 4.62 17.30 -6.24
C ASN A 93 3.77 17.21 -4.97
N GLU A 94 3.62 18.31 -4.23
CA GLU A 94 2.88 18.28 -2.95
C GLU A 94 1.39 18.00 -3.15
N ALA A 95 0.80 18.48 -4.25
CA ALA A 95 -0.56 18.10 -4.64
C ALA A 95 -0.67 16.60 -4.92
N THR A 96 0.34 16.03 -5.60
CA THR A 96 0.43 14.59 -5.87
C THR A 96 0.61 13.80 -4.58
N HIS A 97 1.49 14.21 -3.67
CA HIS A 97 1.68 13.59 -2.36
C HIS A 97 0.39 13.61 -1.54
N THR A 98 -0.29 14.76 -1.46
CA THR A 98 -1.57 14.90 -0.75
C THR A 98 -2.60 13.90 -1.26
N SER A 99 -2.80 13.82 -2.59
CA SER A 99 -3.75 12.89 -3.20
C SER A 99 -3.36 11.42 -2.99
N THR A 100 -2.05 11.13 -3.04
CA THR A 100 -1.50 9.78 -2.84
C THR A 100 -1.71 9.31 -1.41
N LEU A 101 -1.35 10.12 -0.41
CA LEU A 101 -1.55 9.79 1.00
C LEU A 101 -3.03 9.62 1.33
N ALA A 102 -3.91 10.47 0.76
CA ALA A 102 -5.34 10.31 0.92
C ALA A 102 -5.85 8.99 0.32
N SER A 103 -5.31 8.56 -0.83
CA SER A 103 -5.63 7.26 -1.44
C SER A 103 -5.15 6.09 -0.57
N VAL A 104 -3.92 6.17 -0.05
CA VAL A 104 -3.35 5.15 0.84
C VAL A 104 -4.14 5.02 2.15
N LEU A 105 -4.54 6.14 2.77
CA LEU A 105 -5.38 6.10 3.97
C LEU A 105 -6.70 5.38 3.69
N ARG A 106 -7.37 5.70 2.57
CA ARG A 106 -8.63 5.03 2.18
C ARG A 106 -8.44 3.55 1.90
N SER A 107 -7.34 3.15 1.25
CA SER A 107 -7.06 1.73 0.98
C SER A 107 -6.79 0.93 2.26
N LEU A 108 -6.37 1.61 3.34
CA LEU A 108 -6.23 1.06 4.69
C LEU A 108 -7.51 1.19 5.54
N GLY A 109 -8.64 1.58 4.95
CA GLY A 109 -9.92 1.74 5.65
C GLY A 109 -9.95 2.94 6.61
N GLN A 110 -9.11 3.94 6.38
CA GLN A 110 -9.03 5.18 7.16
C GLN A 110 -9.52 6.37 6.34
N GLU A 111 -10.12 7.34 7.01
CA GLU A 111 -10.44 8.63 6.38
C GLU A 111 -9.20 9.55 6.37
N PRO A 112 -8.90 10.19 5.22
CA PRO A 112 -7.92 11.26 5.14
C PRO A 112 -8.29 12.44 6.04
N VAL A 113 -7.28 13.16 6.52
CA VAL A 113 -7.54 14.37 7.31
C VAL A 113 -8.11 15.44 6.40
N SER A 114 -9.16 16.12 6.84
CA SER A 114 -9.85 17.15 6.07
C SER A 114 -10.18 18.36 6.92
N GLY A 115 -10.58 19.45 6.27
CA GLY A 115 -11.02 20.68 6.95
C GLY A 115 -9.89 21.61 7.39
N CYS A 116 -8.62 21.22 7.22
CA CYS A 116 -7.46 22.05 7.56
C CYS A 116 -7.54 23.45 6.93
N LYS A 117 -7.10 24.45 7.69
CA LYS A 117 -6.96 25.84 7.28
C LYS A 117 -5.57 26.30 7.72
N PHE A 118 -4.85 26.93 6.81
CA PHE A 118 -3.49 27.40 7.04
C PHE A 118 -3.43 28.90 6.76
N ASP A 119 -2.79 29.63 7.67
CA ASP A 119 -2.61 31.07 7.59
C ASP A 119 -1.11 31.36 7.49
N PHE A 120 -0.70 32.05 6.43
CA PHE A 120 0.68 32.41 6.14
C PHE A 120 0.88 33.94 6.10
N THR A 121 0.05 34.68 6.85
CA THR A 121 0.09 36.14 6.91
C THR A 121 1.00 36.71 8.01
N ALA A 122 1.48 35.86 8.93
CA ALA A 122 2.39 36.22 10.02
C ALA A 122 3.82 36.52 9.56
#